data_AF-A0A2N7DSX0-F1
#
_entry.id   AF-A0A2N7DSX0-F1
#
_cell.length_a   1.000
_cell.length_b   1.000
_cell.length_c   1.000
_cell.angle_alpha   90.00
_cell.angle_beta   90.00
_cell.angle_gamma   90.00
#
_symmetry.space_group_name_H-M   'P 1'
#
loop_
_entity.id
_entity.type
_entity.pdbx_description
1 polymer ?
#
loop_
_entity_poly.entity_id
_entity_poly.type
_entity_poly.pdbx_seq_one_letter_code
_entity_poly.pdbx_strand_id
1 'polypeptide(L)'
;MKLAAAIKHFWSFGIISGLIVSVLVTLFIVIWEWLENPGGIFHGAEGTNWQFVYDTGISWFMPTFIYVAIIAAVSHLIYSAIKWLSDSADNSK
;
A
#
# COMPACT_ATOMS: atom_id res chain seq x y z
N MET A 1 21.37 9.80 -13.28
CA MET A 1 20.22 10.58 -12.74
C MET A 1 20.71 11.39 -11.55
N LYS A 2 20.38 12.69 -11.41
CA LYS A 2 20.82 13.46 -10.22
C LYS A 2 20.15 12.87 -8.97
N LEU A 3 20.94 12.45 -7.98
CA LEU A 3 20.49 11.87 -6.70
C LEU A 3 19.35 12.69 -6.05
N ALA A 4 19.44 14.02 -6.15
CA ALA A 4 18.43 14.96 -5.66
C ALA A 4 17.03 14.77 -6.29
N ALA A 5 16.94 14.32 -7.54
CA ALA A 5 15.66 14.06 -8.20
C ALA A 5 15.03 12.74 -7.71
N ALA A 6 15.82 11.70 -7.47
CA ALA A 6 15.34 10.43 -6.92
C ALA A 6 14.80 10.59 -5.49
N ILE A 7 15.46 11.43 -4.68
CA ILE A 7 15.02 11.80 -3.33
C ILE A 7 13.77 12.72 -3.35
N LYS A 8 13.48 13.39 -4.46
CA LYS A 8 12.28 14.25 -4.53
C LYS A 8 10.99 13.44 -4.69
N HIS A 9 11.07 12.25 -5.30
CA HIS A 9 9.89 11.47 -5.71
C HIS A 9 9.64 10.20 -4.88
N PHE A 10 10.54 9.81 -3.99
CA PHE A 10 10.39 8.54 -3.24
C PHE A 10 9.17 8.54 -2.30
N TRP A 11 8.83 9.67 -1.68
CA TRP A 11 7.61 9.78 -0.87
C TRP A 11 6.34 9.62 -1.71
N SER A 12 6.28 10.27 -2.87
CA SER A 12 5.15 10.12 -3.80
C SER A 12 5.03 8.68 -4.29
N PHE A 13 6.15 8.04 -4.61
CA PHE A 13 6.17 6.62 -4.98
C PHE A 13 5.60 5.75 -3.86
N GLY A 14 6.11 5.92 -2.62
CA GLY A 14 5.61 5.19 -1.46
C GLY A 14 4.11 5.40 -1.22
N ILE A 15 3.64 6.64 -1.18
CA ILE A 15 2.22 6.97 -0.95
C ILE A 15 1.32 6.36 -2.03
N ILE A 16 1.69 6.49 -3.31
CA ILE A 16 0.89 5.94 -4.42
C ILE A 16 0.84 4.41 -4.34
N SER A 17 2.00 3.76 -4.15
CA SER A 17 2.06 2.31 -4.01
C SER A 17 1.27 1.83 -2.79
N GLY A 18 1.42 2.51 -1.65
CA GLY A 18 0.69 2.23 -0.42
C GLY A 18 -0.82 2.32 -0.63
N LEU A 19 -1.29 3.39 -1.29
CA LEU A 19 -2.70 3.61 -1.57
C LEU A 19 -3.28 2.53 -2.50
N ILE A 20 -2.59 2.21 -3.60
CA ILE A 20 -3.06 1.20 -4.55
C ILE A 20 -3.18 -0.16 -3.86
N VAL A 21 -2.12 -0.58 -3.15
CA VAL A 21 -2.11 -1.90 -2.50
C VAL A 21 -3.12 -1.96 -1.36
N SER A 22 -3.21 -0.92 -0.52
CA SER A 22 -4.16 -0.91 0.59
C SER A 22 -5.60 -0.96 0.11
N VAL A 23 -5.96 -0.24 -0.96
CA VAL A 23 -7.30 -0.31 -1.56
C VAL A 23 -7.58 -1.71 -2.07
N LEU A 24 -6.66 -2.33 -2.82
CA LEU A 24 -6.87 -3.67 -3.38
C LEU A 24 -7.05 -4.73 -2.30
N VAL A 25 -6.18 -4.73 -1.28
CA VAL A 25 -6.26 -5.67 -0.15
C VAL A 25 -7.54 -5.45 0.64
N THR A 26 -7.89 -4.20 0.93
CA THR A 26 -9.10 -3.88 1.70
C THR A 26 -10.36 -4.30 0.95
N LEU A 27 -10.45 -4.00 -0.35
CA LEU A 27 -11.59 -4.42 -1.17
C LEU A 27 -11.70 -5.93 -1.22
N PHE A 28 -10.59 -6.63 -1.41
CA PHE A 28 -10.57 -8.09 -1.42
C PHE A 28 -11.12 -8.67 -0.11
N ILE A 29 -10.61 -8.19 1.03
CA ILE A 29 -11.04 -8.68 2.35
C ILE A 29 -12.49 -8.31 2.64
N VAL A 30 -12.90 -7.05 2.42
CA VAL A 30 -14.27 -6.62 2.69
C VAL A 30 -15.29 -7.39 1.84
N ILE A 31 -15.00 -7.61 0.57
CA ILE A 31 -15.88 -8.41 -0.30
C ILE A 31 -15.90 -9.87 0.17
N TRP A 32 -14.75 -10.44 0.52
CA TRP A 32 -14.67 -11.81 1.00
C TRP A 32 -15.48 -12.02 2.29
N GLU A 33 -15.25 -11.18 3.29
CA GLU A 33 -15.95 -11.21 4.59
C GLU A 33 -17.45 -10.93 4.44
N TRP A 34 -17.83 -10.03 3.54
CA TRP A 34 -19.25 -9.77 3.25
C TRP A 34 -19.92 -10.98 2.58
N LEU A 35 -19.24 -11.69 1.67
CA LEU A 35 -19.77 -12.90 1.03
C LEU A 35 -19.85 -14.09 1.99
N GLU A 36 -18.84 -14.27 2.82
CA GLU A 36 -18.80 -15.33 3.84
C GLU A 36 -19.81 -15.07 4.95
N ASN A 37 -20.03 -13.79 5.28
CA ASN A 37 -20.98 -13.31 6.27
C ASN A 37 -20.94 -14.10 7.60
N PRO A 38 -19.76 -14.19 8.26
CA PRO A 38 -19.58 -14.99 9.45
C PRO A 38 -20.56 -14.56 10.55
N GLY A 39 -21.36 -15.51 11.05
CA GLY A 39 -22.36 -15.23 12.07
C GLY A 39 -23.49 -14.29 11.63
N GLY A 40 -23.62 -13.99 10.33
CA GLY A 40 -24.66 -13.10 9.81
C GLY A 40 -24.45 -11.61 10.10
N ILE A 41 -23.24 -11.20 10.49
CA ILE A 41 -22.99 -9.83 10.99
C ILE A 41 -22.87 -8.78 9.88
N PHE A 42 -22.47 -9.18 8.67
CA PHE A 42 -22.25 -8.25 7.55
C PHE A 42 -23.54 -7.95 6.80
N HIS A 43 -24.44 -8.92 6.65
CA HIS A 43 -25.77 -8.68 6.08
C HIS A 43 -26.81 -9.70 6.57
N GLY A 44 -28.07 -9.26 6.66
CA GLY A 44 -29.20 -10.09 7.09
C GLY A 44 -30.52 -9.63 6.49
N ALA A 45 -31.63 -9.99 7.14
CA ALA A 45 -32.98 -9.63 6.68
C ALA A 45 -33.21 -8.11 6.61
N GLU A 46 -32.48 -7.34 7.43
CA GLU A 46 -32.58 -5.88 7.50
C GLU A 46 -31.59 -5.16 6.55
N GLY A 47 -30.84 -5.92 5.74
CA GLY A 47 -29.87 -5.40 4.78
C GLY A 47 -28.42 -5.54 5.25
N THR A 48 -27.54 -4.70 4.70
CA THR A 48 -26.09 -4.70 5.01
C THR A 48 -25.79 -3.87 6.24
N ASN A 49 -25.03 -4.43 7.18
CA ASN A 49 -24.51 -3.71 8.32
C ASN A 49 -23.22 -2.97 7.93
N TRP A 50 -23.38 -1.71 7.50
CA TRP A 50 -22.29 -0.87 7.05
C TRP A 50 -21.24 -0.55 8.12
N GLN A 51 -21.59 -0.65 9.41
CA GLN A 51 -20.63 -0.44 10.49
C GLN A 51 -19.55 -1.52 10.48
N PHE A 52 -19.93 -2.80 10.39
CA PHE A 52 -18.95 -3.89 10.29
C PHE A 52 -18.14 -3.83 9.00
N VAL A 53 -18.76 -3.46 7.87
CA VAL A 53 -18.06 -3.24 6.59
C VAL A 53 -17.01 -2.14 6.73
N TYR A 54 -17.36 -1.02 7.36
CA TYR A 54 -16.45 0.11 7.59
C TYR A 54 -15.32 -0.24 8.56
N ASP A 55 -15.63 -0.86 9.69
CA ASP A 55 -14.66 -1.24 10.72
C ASP A 55 -13.64 -2.24 10.16
N THR A 56 -14.12 -3.23 9.39
CA THR A 56 -13.27 -4.17 8.65
C THR A 56 -12.42 -3.41 7.63
N GLY A 57 -13.04 -2.54 6.84
CA GLY A 57 -12.37 -1.74 5.82
C GLY A 57 -11.21 -0.92 6.38
N ILE A 58 -11.43 -0.13 7.43
CA ILE A 58 -10.40 0.70 8.06
C ILE A 58 -9.31 -0.15 8.71
N SER A 59 -9.69 -1.25 9.37
CA SER A 59 -8.74 -2.16 10.04
C SER A 59 -7.76 -2.80 9.07
N TRP A 60 -8.16 -3.03 7.81
CA TRP A 60 -7.26 -3.53 6.78
C TRP A 60 -6.57 -2.41 5.99
N PHE A 61 -7.25 -1.29 5.74
CA PHE A 61 -6.71 -0.19 4.96
C PHE A 61 -5.52 0.50 5.66
N MET A 62 -5.71 0.95 6.91
CA MET A 62 -4.73 1.79 7.60
C MET A 62 -3.38 1.11 7.81
N PRO A 63 -3.29 -0.10 8.42
CA PRO A 63 -2.00 -0.74 8.60
C PRO A 63 -1.35 -1.11 7.27
N THR A 64 -2.12 -1.62 6.29
CA THR A 64 -1.59 -1.96 4.96
C THR A 64 -1.02 -0.72 4.27
N PHE A 65 -1.73 0.40 4.31
CA PHE A 65 -1.26 1.66 3.73
C PHE A 65 0.06 2.10 4.36
N ILE A 66 0.13 2.14 5.70
CA ILE A 66 1.32 2.59 6.41
C ILE A 66 2.52 1.69 6.09
N TYR A 67 2.36 0.38 6.21
CA TYR A 67 3.46 -0.56 5.98
C TYR A 67 3.93 -0.53 4.53
N VAL A 68 3.01 -0.61 3.56
CA VAL A 68 3.39 -0.62 2.14
C VAL A 68 3.99 0.71 1.72
N ALA A 69 3.46 1.84 2.18
CA ALA A 69 4.00 3.15 1.83
C ALA A 69 5.44 3.31 2.30
N ILE A 70 5.74 2.92 3.54
CA ILE A 70 7.09 2.98 4.10
C ILE A 70 8.03 2.03 3.35
N ILE A 71 7.63 0.77 3.18
CA ILE A 71 8.44 -0.24 2.49
C ILE A 71 8.74 0.18 1.05
N ALA A 72 7.74 0.65 0.31
CA ALA A 72 7.91 1.09 -1.07
C ALA A 72 8.82 2.33 -1.18
N ALA A 73 8.63 3.32 -0.30
CA ALA A 73 9.50 4.50 -0.22
C ALA A 73 10.96 4.13 0.05
N VAL A 74 11.22 3.29 1.05
CA VAL A 74 12.56 2.83 1.41
C VAL A 74 13.18 1.99 0.30
N SER A 75 12.41 1.07 -0.30
CA SER A 75 12.89 0.22 -1.40
C SER A 75 13.29 1.05 -2.61
N HIS A 76 12.49 2.06 -2.96
CA HIS A 76 12.81 2.98 -4.05
C HIS A 76 14.08 3.79 -3.76
N LEU A 77 14.26 4.26 -2.52
CA LEU A 77 15.48 4.96 -2.10
C LEU A 77 16.71 4.05 -2.24
N ILE A 78 16.66 2.84 -1.68
CA ILE A 78 17.76 1.86 -1.74
C ILE A 78 18.11 1.53 -3.19
N TYR A 79 17.11 1.22 -4.03
CA TYR A 79 17.32 0.93 -5.44
C TYR A 79 17.98 2.11 -6.16
N SER A 80 17.51 3.33 -5.90
CA SER A 80 18.10 4.53 -6.53
C SER A 80 19.56 4.77 -6.11
N ALA A 81 19.90 4.48 -4.86
CA ALA A 81 21.27 4.60 -4.35
C ALA A 81 22.21 3.55 -4.96
N ILE A 82 21.78 2.28 -5.02
CA ILE A 82 22.55 1.19 -5.65
C ILE A 82 22.80 1.48 -7.13
N LYS A 83 21.75 1.90 -7.85
CA LYS A 83 21.87 2.24 -9.28
C LYS A 83 22.85 3.39 -9.50
N TRP A 84 22.78 4.44 -8.68
CA TRP A 84 23.72 5.55 -8.77
C TRP A 84 25.18 5.11 -8.54
N LEU A 85 25.44 4.29 -7.52
CA LEU A 85 26.79 3.76 -7.25
C LEU A 85 27.32 2.93 -8.42
N SER A 86 26.47 2.09 -9.01
CA SER A 86 26.82 1.28 -10.18
C SER A 86 27.18 2.15 -11.38
N ASP A 87 26.35 3.15 -11.69
CA ASP A 87 26.58 4.08 -12.81
C ASP A 87 27.88 4.88 -12.61
N SER A 88 28.18 5.31 -11.38
CA SER A 88 29.41 6.06 -11.08
C SER A 88 30.69 5.23 -11.20
N ALA A 89 30.63 3.94 -10.87
CA ALA A 89 31.76 3.04 -11.05
C ALA A 89 32.05 2.78 -12.53
N ASP A 90 31.02 2.64 -13.37
CA ASP A 90 31.16 2.39 -14.80
C ASP A 90 31.74 3.60 -15.55
N ASN A 91 31.26 4.82 -15.27
CA ASN A 91 31.75 6.06 -15.89
C ASN A 91 33.18 6.48 -15.48
N SER A 92 33.80 5.77 -14.54
CA SER A 92 35.17 6.04 -14.06
C SER A 92 36.25 5.21 -14.75
N LYS A 93 35.85 4.25 -15.60
CA LYS A 93 36.73 3.43 -16.44
C LYS A 93 36.82 4.02 -17.85
#